data_AF-A0A968T5M6-F1
#
_entry.id   AF-A0A968T5M6-F1
#
_cell.length_a   1.000
_cell.length_b   1.000
_cell.length_c   1.000
_cell.angle_alpha   90.00
_cell.angle_beta   90.00
_cell.angle_gamma   90.00
#
_symmetry.space_group_name_H-M   'P 1'
#
loop_
_entity.id
_entity.type
_entity.pdbx_description
1 polymer ?
#
loop_
_entity_poly.entity_id
_entity_poly.type
_entity_poly.pdbx_seq_one_letter_code
_entity_poly.pdbx_strand_id
1 'polypeptide(L)'
;MDYTESEKQVIREFKRGDYQKDKLYLFFINDEVNDKNLHGYMPLNRQFGFIFSNDQNPDELIRTIAHEPGHGAFRLRHTFSEKNLYIEPKYSTDNLMDYAQTNNLQKTRLHKYQWDECHDWDLGLNWGEEEEEGELIGGNYLWLI
;
A
#
# COMPACT_ATOMS: atom_id res chain seq x y z
N MET A 1 5.88 -1.54 10.38
CA MET A 1 5.68 -2.91 10.84
C MET A 1 6.51 -3.81 9.96
N ASP A 2 6.92 -4.97 10.47
CA ASP A 2 7.51 -6.02 9.66
C ASP A 2 6.38 -6.94 9.18
N TYR A 3 6.58 -7.70 8.09
CA TYR A 3 5.62 -8.76 7.75
C TYR A 3 5.31 -9.64 8.97
N THR A 4 4.07 -10.07 9.11
CA THR A 4 3.69 -11.05 10.12
C THR A 4 4.41 -12.38 9.89
N GLU A 5 4.46 -13.25 10.90
CA GLU A 5 5.12 -14.56 10.74
C GLU A 5 4.44 -15.43 9.67
N SER A 6 3.11 -15.33 9.52
CA SER A 6 2.37 -16.01 8.47
C SER A 6 2.72 -15.47 7.07
N GLU A 7 2.80 -14.15 6.91
CA GLU A 7 3.22 -13.52 5.65
C GLU A 7 4.67 -13.89 5.28
N LYS A 8 5.58 -13.88 6.26
CA LYS A 8 6.96 -14.36 6.08
C LYS A 8 7.01 -15.81 5.62
N GLN A 9 6.13 -16.67 6.16
CA GLN A 9 6.04 -18.06 5.74
C GLN A 9 5.58 -18.19 4.28
N VAL A 10 4.53 -17.46 3.88
CA VAL A 10 4.05 -17.44 2.48
C VAL A 10 5.17 -17.00 1.53
N ILE A 11 5.84 -15.88 1.84
CA ILE A 11 6.97 -15.37 1.04
C ILE A 11 8.08 -16.43 0.94
N ARG A 12 8.42 -17.08 2.05
CA ARG A 12 9.49 -18.09 2.08
C ARG A 12 9.16 -19.29 1.19
N GLU A 13 7.93 -19.78 1.25
CA GLU A 13 7.50 -20.91 0.41
C GLU A 13 7.41 -20.51 -1.06
N PHE A 14 6.87 -19.35 -1.38
CA PHE A 14 6.83 -18.84 -2.75
C PHE A 14 8.23 -18.70 -3.36
N LYS A 15 9.20 -18.21 -2.58
CA LYS A 15 10.61 -18.06 -3.00
C LYS A 15 11.30 -19.38 -3.37
N ARG A 16 10.76 -20.54 -2.99
CA ARG A 16 11.31 -21.84 -3.39
C ARG A 16 10.92 -22.25 -4.82
N GLY A 17 9.92 -21.60 -5.41
CA GLY A 17 9.42 -21.85 -6.76
C GLY A 17 9.84 -20.78 -7.76
N ASP A 18 8.88 -20.21 -8.48
CA ASP A 18 9.05 -19.32 -9.63
C ASP A 18 9.44 -17.86 -9.27
N TYR A 19 10.19 -17.68 -8.18
CA TYR A 19 10.61 -16.35 -7.77
C TYR A 19 11.57 -15.71 -8.78
N GLN A 20 11.16 -14.57 -9.29
CA GLN A 20 11.93 -13.67 -10.13
C GLN A 20 12.20 -12.37 -9.39
N LYS A 21 13.48 -11.96 -9.40
CA LYS A 21 13.99 -10.78 -8.68
C LYS A 21 13.51 -9.44 -9.23
N ASP A 22 13.00 -9.39 -10.44
CA ASP A 22 12.57 -8.19 -11.17
C ASP A 22 11.05 -8.05 -11.26
N LYS A 23 10.31 -8.81 -10.45
CA LYS A 23 8.84 -8.79 -10.42
C LYS A 23 8.31 -8.36 -9.07
N LEU A 24 7.10 -7.81 -9.11
CA LEU A 24 6.27 -7.52 -7.95
C LEU A 24 5.22 -8.64 -7.83
N TYR A 25 4.92 -9.06 -6.61
CA TYR A 25 3.96 -10.11 -6.30
C TYR A 25 2.93 -9.59 -5.32
N LEU A 26 1.65 -9.75 -5.67
CA LEU A 26 0.53 -9.48 -4.80
C LEU A 26 -0.16 -10.81 -4.47
N PHE A 27 -0.26 -11.11 -3.17
CA PHE A 27 -0.96 -12.26 -2.65
C PHE A 27 -2.37 -11.85 -2.24
N PHE A 28 -3.38 -12.46 -2.86
CA PHE A 28 -4.78 -12.24 -2.50
C PHE A 28 -5.16 -13.22 -1.40
N ILE A 29 -5.48 -12.69 -0.23
CA ILE A 29 -5.86 -13.45 0.95
C ILE A 29 -7.38 -13.31 1.14
N ASN A 30 -8.05 -14.45 1.07
CA ASN A 30 -9.51 -14.55 1.20
C ASN A 30 -9.91 -15.19 2.54
N ASP A 31 -9.18 -14.84 3.61
CA ASP A 31 -9.43 -15.26 4.99
C ASP A 31 -9.82 -14.06 5.87
N GLU A 32 -10.47 -14.33 7.00
CA GLU A 32 -10.77 -13.29 7.99
C GLU A 32 -9.46 -12.76 8.59
N VAL A 33 -9.23 -11.46 8.43
CA VAL A 33 -8.12 -10.75 9.09
C VAL A 33 -8.62 -10.22 10.43
N ASN A 34 -7.77 -10.28 11.47
CA ASN A 34 -8.13 -9.79 12.80
C ASN A 34 -8.46 -8.28 12.79
N ASP A 35 -7.82 -7.51 11.91
CA ASP A 35 -8.17 -6.11 11.66
C ASP A 35 -9.00 -5.98 10.40
N LYS A 36 -10.31 -5.77 10.58
CA LYS A 36 -11.25 -5.58 9.47
C LYS A 36 -11.03 -4.29 8.68
N ASN A 37 -10.24 -3.35 9.21
CA ASN A 37 -9.92 -2.13 8.48
C ASN A 37 -8.64 -2.29 7.66
N LEU A 38 -7.87 -3.37 7.83
CA LEU A 38 -6.68 -3.62 7.03
C LEU A 38 -7.07 -4.21 5.67
N HIS A 39 -6.99 -3.39 4.63
CA HIS A 39 -7.38 -3.78 3.27
C HIS A 39 -6.20 -4.30 2.45
N GLY A 40 -5.00 -3.82 2.75
CA GLY A 40 -3.78 -4.21 2.07
C GLY A 40 -2.56 -3.90 2.92
N TYR A 41 -1.48 -4.63 2.64
CA TYR A 41 -0.19 -4.40 3.24
C TYR A 41 0.96 -4.64 2.26
N MET A 42 1.74 -3.60 1.97
CA MET A 42 3.00 -3.70 1.25
C MET A 42 4.00 -2.69 1.80
N PRO A 43 5.08 -3.15 2.46
CA PRO A 43 6.11 -2.23 2.94
C PRO A 43 6.84 -1.56 1.77
N LEU A 44 7.35 -0.36 2.04
CA LEU A 44 8.13 0.41 1.09
C LEU A 44 9.31 -0.39 0.52
N ASN A 45 9.54 -0.28 -0.78
CA ASN A 45 10.66 -0.92 -1.47
C ASN A 45 10.69 -2.46 -1.30
N ARG A 46 9.52 -3.10 -1.20
CA ARG A 46 9.39 -4.56 -1.11
C ARG A 46 8.66 -5.13 -2.33
N GLN A 47 9.01 -6.38 -2.64
CA GLN A 47 8.47 -7.10 -3.80
C GLN A 47 7.14 -7.81 -3.53
N PHE A 48 6.73 -7.93 -2.28
CA PHE A 48 5.60 -8.76 -1.87
C PHE A 48 4.56 -7.89 -1.17
N GLY A 49 3.30 -8.04 -1.53
CA GLY A 49 2.19 -7.35 -0.89
C GLY A 49 1.06 -8.31 -0.66
N PHE A 50 0.26 -8.02 0.35
CA PHE A 50 -0.90 -8.82 0.72
C PHE A 50 -2.14 -7.96 0.55
N ILE A 51 -3.15 -8.52 -0.14
CA ILE A 51 -4.41 -7.86 -0.42
C ILE A 51 -5.51 -8.69 0.26
N PHE A 52 -6.23 -8.08 1.20
CA PHE A 52 -7.24 -8.76 2.00
C PHE A 52 -8.63 -8.49 1.41
N SER A 53 -9.11 -9.38 0.53
CA SER A 53 -10.24 -9.07 -0.36
C SER A 53 -11.63 -9.27 0.23
N ASN A 54 -11.76 -9.95 1.38
CA ASN A 54 -13.05 -10.44 1.89
C ASN A 54 -14.09 -9.34 2.16
N ASP A 55 -13.66 -8.16 2.62
CA ASP A 55 -14.53 -7.07 3.05
C ASP A 55 -14.45 -5.84 2.12
N GLN A 56 -13.86 -5.97 0.92
CA GLN A 56 -13.72 -4.87 -0.04
C GLN A 56 -14.71 -4.98 -1.19
N ASN A 57 -15.39 -3.87 -1.50
CA ASN A 57 -16.13 -3.76 -2.76
C ASN A 57 -15.14 -3.66 -3.96
N PRO A 58 -15.61 -3.85 -5.21
CA PRO A 58 -14.72 -3.84 -6.37
C PRO A 58 -13.87 -2.56 -6.52
N ASP A 59 -14.43 -1.39 -6.21
CA ASP A 59 -13.72 -0.11 -6.34
C ASP A 59 -12.65 0.05 -5.25
N GLU A 60 -12.96 -0.38 -4.02
CA GLU A 60 -11.98 -0.45 -2.92
C GLU A 60 -10.83 -1.38 -3.27
N LEU A 61 -11.14 -2.58 -3.77
CA LEU A 61 -10.14 -3.57 -4.13
C LEU A 61 -9.22 -3.07 -5.24
N ILE A 62 -9.77 -2.46 -6.30
CA ILE A 62 -8.97 -1.88 -7.40
C ILE A 62 -8.03 -0.79 -6.86
N ARG A 63 -8.54 0.06 -5.97
CA ARG A 63 -7.72 1.11 -5.36
C ARG A 63 -6.62 0.54 -4.48
N THR A 64 -6.91 -0.45 -3.64
CA THR A 64 -5.91 -1.14 -2.81
C THR A 64 -4.81 -1.76 -3.67
N ILE A 65 -5.19 -2.45 -4.75
CA ILE A 65 -4.24 -3.02 -5.72
C ILE A 65 -3.37 -1.93 -6.38
N ALA A 66 -3.86 -0.71 -6.54
CA ALA A 66 -3.05 0.40 -7.06
C ALA A 66 -2.17 1.05 -5.97
N HIS A 67 -2.65 1.11 -4.73
CA HIS A 67 -1.97 1.71 -3.58
C HIS A 67 -0.73 0.90 -3.17
N GLU A 68 -0.87 -0.42 -3.03
CA GLU A 68 0.23 -1.26 -2.51
C GLU A 68 1.49 -1.21 -3.39
N PRO A 69 1.42 -1.39 -4.73
CA PRO A 69 2.56 -1.19 -5.62
C PRO A 69 3.18 0.20 -5.56
N GLY A 70 2.39 1.22 -5.19
CA GLY A 70 2.87 2.56 -4.89
C GLY A 70 3.96 2.52 -3.82
N HIS A 71 3.73 1.79 -2.72
CA HIS A 71 4.74 1.56 -1.69
C HIS A 71 5.89 0.68 -2.18
N GLY A 72 5.55 -0.49 -2.74
CA GLY A 72 6.56 -1.51 -3.05
C GLY A 72 7.48 -1.14 -4.21
N ALA A 73 6.91 -0.91 -5.39
CA ALA A 73 7.68 -0.67 -6.61
C ALA A 73 8.20 0.77 -6.71
N PHE A 74 7.41 1.73 -6.23
CA PHE A 74 7.67 3.15 -6.44
C PHE A 74 8.07 3.91 -5.18
N ARG A 75 8.03 3.26 -4.01
CA ARG A 75 8.46 3.83 -2.72
C ARG A 75 7.69 5.09 -2.32
N LEU A 76 6.49 5.26 -2.88
CA LEU A 76 5.62 6.37 -2.54
C LEU A 76 5.15 6.17 -1.11
N ARG A 77 5.26 7.19 -0.27
CA ARG A 77 4.76 7.16 1.10
C ARG A 77 3.34 7.69 1.17
N HIS A 78 2.67 7.44 2.29
CA HIS A 78 1.40 8.13 2.54
C HIS A 78 1.60 9.63 2.62
N THR A 79 0.66 10.43 2.10
CA THR A 79 0.78 11.91 2.04
C THR A 79 1.05 12.56 3.40
N PHE A 80 0.59 11.95 4.48
CA PHE A 80 0.74 12.40 5.86
C PHE A 80 2.00 11.88 6.57
N SER A 81 2.85 11.12 5.89
CA SER A 81 4.13 10.67 6.44
C SER A 81 5.01 11.85 6.80
N GLU A 82 5.58 11.87 8.00
CA GLU A 82 6.54 12.91 8.42
C GLU A 82 7.82 12.91 7.57
N LYS A 83 8.06 11.83 6.81
CA LYS A 83 9.21 11.66 5.93
C LYS A 83 8.94 12.16 4.50
N ASN A 84 7.73 12.67 4.21
CA ASN A 84 7.45 13.30 2.93
C ASN A 84 8.06 14.69 2.80
N LEU A 85 8.40 15.05 1.57
CA LEU A 85 8.76 16.43 1.20
C LEU A 85 7.59 17.40 1.44
N TYR A 86 6.37 16.94 1.24
CA TYR A 86 5.13 17.68 1.43
C TYR A 86 4.17 16.85 2.27
N ILE A 87 3.94 17.29 3.51
CA ILE A 87 3.08 16.60 4.46
C ILE A 87 1.67 17.19 4.35
N GLU A 88 0.69 16.35 4.06
CA GLU A 88 -0.72 16.73 4.06
C GLU A 88 -1.50 15.91 5.09
N PRO A 89 -2.54 16.47 5.73
CA PRO A 89 -3.32 15.73 6.71
C PRO A 89 -3.91 14.43 6.17
N LYS A 90 -4.04 13.43 7.06
CA LYS A 90 -4.78 12.19 6.79
C LYS A 90 -6.17 12.51 6.26
N TYR A 91 -6.59 11.80 5.23
CA TYR A 91 -7.90 11.89 4.60
C TYR A 91 -8.21 13.21 3.87
N SER A 92 -7.29 14.17 3.79
CA SER A 92 -7.59 15.50 3.23
C SER A 92 -7.36 15.64 1.73
N THR A 93 -6.86 14.61 1.05
CA THR A 93 -6.42 14.72 -0.36
C THR A 93 -7.18 13.74 -1.26
N ASP A 94 -7.13 13.94 -2.57
CA ASP A 94 -7.56 12.94 -3.57
C ASP A 94 -6.40 12.07 -4.07
N ASN A 95 -5.30 12.05 -3.30
CA ASN A 95 -4.09 11.32 -3.63
C ASN A 95 -4.26 9.80 -3.39
N LEU A 96 -3.73 9.00 -4.31
CA LEU A 96 -3.72 7.55 -4.24
C LEU A 96 -3.07 7.05 -2.94
N MET A 97 -2.04 7.75 -2.45
CA MET A 97 -1.31 7.38 -1.24
C MET A 97 -1.93 7.93 0.05
N ASP A 98 -3.07 8.61 0.01
CA ASP A 98 -3.79 8.93 1.26
C ASP A 98 -4.61 7.70 1.72
N TYR A 99 -5.17 7.75 2.92
CA TYR A 99 -6.15 6.76 3.33
C TYR A 99 -7.49 6.97 2.63
N ALA A 100 -8.13 5.86 2.26
CA ALA A 100 -9.46 5.88 1.67
C ALA A 100 -10.49 6.24 2.75
N GLN A 101 -11.39 7.15 2.42
CA GLN A 101 -12.64 7.31 3.18
C GLN A 101 -13.73 6.56 2.42
N THR A 102 -14.61 5.88 3.14
CA THR A 102 -15.75 5.12 2.59
C THR A 102 -16.65 5.92 1.65
N ASN A 103 -16.67 7.26 1.77
CA ASN A 103 -17.45 8.16 0.92
C ASN A 103 -16.67 8.73 -0.29
N ASN A 104 -15.37 8.48 -0.41
CA ASN A 104 -14.55 8.97 -1.50
C ASN A 104 -13.48 7.95 -1.91
N LEU A 105 -13.90 6.97 -2.71
CA LEU A 105 -13.03 5.97 -3.32
C LEU A 105 -12.29 6.50 -4.57
N GLN A 106 -12.56 7.74 -5.01
CA GLN A 106 -11.95 8.35 -6.19
C GLN A 106 -10.54 8.93 -5.94
N LYS A 107 -9.95 8.64 -4.78
CA LYS A 107 -8.57 9.01 -4.45
C LYS A 107 -7.58 8.20 -5.31
N THR A 108 -7.35 8.67 -6.53
CA THR A 108 -6.62 7.98 -7.62
C THR A 108 -5.49 8.84 -8.21
N ARG A 109 -5.28 10.04 -7.69
CA ARG A 109 -4.31 10.99 -8.24
C ARG A 109 -2.94 10.79 -7.63
N LEU A 110 -1.91 11.18 -8.37
CA LEU A 110 -0.56 11.34 -7.83
C LEU A 110 -0.18 12.82 -7.88
N HIS A 111 0.61 13.24 -6.91
CA HIS A 111 1.31 14.51 -7.01
C HIS A 111 2.36 14.45 -8.09
N LYS A 112 2.74 15.61 -8.64
CA LYS A 112 3.72 15.67 -9.72
C LYS A 112 5.04 14.99 -9.36
N TYR A 113 5.53 15.16 -8.12
CA TYR A 113 6.77 14.52 -7.68
C TYR A 113 6.64 12.99 -7.57
N GLN A 114 5.51 12.47 -7.08
CA GLN A 114 5.24 11.02 -7.04
C GLN A 114 5.13 10.44 -8.45
N TRP A 115 4.49 11.17 -9.36
CA TRP A 115 4.45 10.79 -10.76
C TRP A 115 5.84 10.70 -11.37
N ASP A 116 6.72 11.65 -11.03
CA ASP A 116 8.11 11.64 -11.49
C ASP A 116 8.88 10.44 -10.89
N GLU A 117 8.70 10.12 -9.61
CA GLU A 117 9.29 8.92 -8.98
C GLU A 117 8.86 7.62 -9.67
N CYS A 118 7.61 7.51 -10.14
CA CYS A 118 7.16 6.33 -10.89
C CYS A 118 7.84 6.17 -12.26
N HIS A 119 8.33 7.26 -12.86
CA HIS A 119 8.84 7.29 -14.24
C HIS A 119 10.35 7.53 -14.33
N ASP A 120 10.99 7.91 -13.24
CA ASP A 120 12.43 8.06 -13.18
C ASP A 120 13.09 6.69 -12.91
N TRP A 121 13.54 6.06 -13.99
CA TRP A 121 14.22 4.77 -13.98
C TRP A 121 15.62 4.82 -13.34
N ASP A 122 16.13 6.01 -12.99
CA ASP A 122 17.52 6.24 -12.57
C ASP A 122 17.68 6.81 -11.15
N LEU A 123 16.61 6.91 -10.33
CA LEU A 123 16.70 7.33 -8.92
C LEU A 123 17.16 6.19 -8.00
N GLY A 124 18.37 5.72 -8.25
CA GLY A 124 19.14 4.85 -7.37
C GLY A 124 19.62 5.52 -6.08
N LEU A 125 18.72 6.06 -5.23
CA LEU A 125 19.10 6.61 -3.92
C LEU A 125 18.10 6.26 -2.80
N ASN A 126 18.67 5.97 -1.63
CA ASN A 126 18.11 5.54 -0.34
C ASN A 126 17.78 4.04 -0.18
N TRP A 127 18.83 3.27 0.11
CA TRP A 127 18.71 1.98 0.78
C TRP A 127 18.68 2.20 2.30
N GLY A 128 17.50 2.06 2.91
CA GLY A 128 17.36 2.05 4.37
C GLY A 128 16.13 2.78 4.92
N GLU A 129 15.01 2.75 4.22
CA GLU A 129 13.80 3.45 4.66
C GLU A 129 12.84 2.52 5.40
N GLU A 130 12.49 2.92 6.62
CA GLU A 130 11.74 2.15 7.62
C GLU A 130 10.29 1.81 7.22
N GLU A 131 9.82 0.68 7.77
CA GLU A 131 8.79 -0.22 7.25
C GLU A 131 7.37 0.06 7.80
N GLU A 132 7.14 1.18 8.49
CA GLU A 132 5.85 1.52 9.13
C GLU A 132 4.76 2.07 8.20
N GLU A 133 5.05 2.26 6.91
CA GLU A 133 4.18 2.97 5.96
C GLU A 133 3.28 2.05 5.11
N GLY A 134 3.39 0.72 5.26
CA GLY A 134 2.78 -0.22 4.32
C GLY A 134 1.30 -0.53 4.53
N GLU A 135 0.66 -0.01 5.58
CA GLU A 135 -0.72 -0.38 5.92
C GLU A 135 -1.75 0.51 5.23
N LEU A 136 -2.69 -0.08 4.50
CA LEU A 136 -3.87 0.63 4.01
C LEU A 136 -5.08 0.34 4.91
N ILE A 137 -5.61 1.41 5.52
CA ILE A 137 -6.78 1.36 6.40
C ILE A 137 -8.05 1.83 5.66
N GLY A 138 -9.09 1.00 5.64
CA GLY A 138 -10.45 1.36 5.25
C GLY A 138 -11.14 2.17 6.35
N GLY A 139 -11.46 3.45 6.07
CA GLY A 139 -12.06 4.33 7.07
C GLY A 139 -13.55 4.11 7.30
N ASN A 140 -13.95 3.52 8.43
CA ASN A 140 -15.33 3.56 8.94
C ASN A 140 -15.54 4.80 9.82
N TYR A 141 -16.13 5.86 9.25
CA TYR A 141 -16.65 6.99 10.03
C TYR A 141 -18.18 7.01 9.97
N LEU A 142 -18.81 6.49 11.02
CA LEU A 142 -20.22 6.73 11.32
C LEU A 142 -20.39 8.19 11.73
N TRP A 143 -20.96 9.01 10.85
CA TRP A 143 -21.47 10.31 11.24
C TRP A 143 -22.77 10.11 12.03
N LEU A 144 -22.69 10.20 13.36
CA LEU A 144 -23.85 10.50 14.18
C LEU A 144 -24.23 11.96 13.92
N ILE A 145 -25.36 12.15 13.23
CA ILE A 145 -26.15 13.39 13.28
C ILE A 145 -27.15 13.28 14.42
#